data_AF-A0A101SF03-F1
#
_entry.id   AF-A0A101SF03-F1
#
_cell.length_a   1.000
_cell.length_b   1.000
_cell.length_c   1.000
_cell.angle_alpha   90.00
_cell.angle_beta   90.00
_cell.angle_gamma   90.00
#
_symmetry.space_group_name_H-M   'P 1'
#
loop_
_entity.id
_entity.type
_entity.pdbx_description
1 polymer ?
#
loop_
_entity_poly.entity_id
_entity_poly.type
_entity_poly.pdbx_seq_one_letter_code
_entity_poly.pdbx_strand_id
1 'polypeptide(L)'
;MRYFHGCYSIGDDTLGGVNRRRKGAGNTLVGLRPIRAARPDGAPIYVTLDNPATFSRLAHGLPDPLQRLIRSLAALGPGEPSRSQH
;
A
#
# COMPACT_ATOMS: atom_id res chain seq x y z
N MET A 1 -14.54 -8.90 -12.27
CA MET A 1 -14.40 -8.08 -11.05
C MET A 1 -13.45 -6.91 -11.32
N ARG A 2 -13.68 -5.76 -10.66
CA ARG A 2 -12.75 -4.60 -10.64
C ARG A 2 -12.28 -4.40 -9.20
N TYR A 3 -11.02 -4.03 -9.03
CA TYR A 3 -10.41 -3.76 -7.74
C TYR A 3 -10.26 -2.25 -7.56
N PHE A 4 -10.73 -1.74 -6.43
CA PHE A 4 -10.48 -0.36 -6.04
C PHE A 4 -9.08 -0.26 -5.42
N HIS A 5 -8.25 0.58 -6.01
CA HIS A 5 -6.92 0.91 -5.51
C HIS A 5 -7.02 2.25 -4.79
N GLY A 6 -7.40 2.18 -3.52
CA GLY A 6 -7.66 3.34 -2.67
C GLY A 6 -6.43 3.81 -1.89
N CYS A 7 -6.38 5.11 -1.61
CA CYS A 7 -5.49 5.74 -0.64
C CYS A 7 -6.33 6.72 0.19
N TYR A 8 -6.17 6.69 1.51
CA TYR A 8 -6.87 7.56 2.44
C TYR A 8 -5.89 8.55 3.06
N SER A 9 -6.14 9.85 2.92
CA SER A 9 -5.40 10.88 3.64
C SER A 9 -6.03 11.07 5.00
N ILE A 10 -5.32 10.69 6.05
CA ILE A 10 -5.77 10.87 7.44
C ILE A 10 -5.85 12.35 7.79
N GLY A 11 -4.85 13.14 7.37
CA GLY A 11 -4.78 14.58 7.71
C GLY A 11 -5.88 15.41 7.04
N ASP A 12 -6.37 14.95 5.88
CA ASP A 12 -7.37 15.67 5.10
C ASP A 12 -8.75 14.98 5.12
N ASP A 13 -8.90 13.86 5.83
CA ASP A 13 -10.13 13.03 5.87
C ASP A 13 -10.72 12.75 4.48
N THR A 14 -9.86 12.31 3.54
CA THR A 14 -10.27 12.07 2.14
C THR A 14 -9.83 10.71 1.63
N LEU A 15 -10.76 10.00 0.98
CA LEU A 15 -10.50 8.75 0.27
C LEU A 15 -10.44 9.01 -1.24
N GLY A 16 -9.28 8.74 -1.85
CA GLY A 16 -9.08 8.77 -3.30
C GLY A 16 -8.69 7.39 -3.84
N GLY A 17 -8.85 7.15 -5.14
CA GLY A 17 -8.40 5.89 -5.72
C GLY A 17 -8.88 5.62 -7.14
N VAL A 18 -8.44 4.51 -7.71
CA VAL A 18 -8.80 4.10 -9.07
C VAL A 18 -9.30 2.67 -9.13
N ASN A 19 -10.35 2.44 -9.92
CA ASN A 19 -10.85 1.10 -10.21
C ASN A 19 -10.09 0.47 -11.39
N ARG A 20 -9.47 -0.70 -11.18
CA ARG A 20 -8.69 -1.40 -12.21
C ARG A 20 -9.07 -2.89 -12.28
N ARG A 21 -8.90 -3.49 -13.46
CA ARG A 21 -9.21 -4.91 -13.69
C ARG A 21 -8.23 -5.89 -13.03
N ARG A 22 -7.07 -5.41 -12.55
CA ARG A 22 -6.02 -6.23 -11.93
C ARG A 22 -5.55 -5.62 -10.61
N LYS A 23 -5.14 -6.46 -9.66
CA LYS A 23 -4.42 -6.04 -8.44
C LYS A 23 -2.97 -5.68 -8.80
N GLY A 24 -2.35 -4.71 -8.12
CA GLY A 24 -0.92 -4.40 -8.33
C GLY A 24 -0.47 -3.05 -7.76
N ALA A 25 0.78 -3.01 -7.27
CA ALA A 25 1.38 -1.84 -6.61
C ALA A 25 1.44 -0.58 -7.49
N GLY A 26 1.66 -0.75 -8.79
CA GLY A 26 1.62 0.37 -9.75
C GLY A 26 0.25 1.05 -9.82
N ASN A 27 -0.84 0.32 -9.56
CA ASN A 27 -2.18 0.91 -9.51
C ASN A 27 -2.42 1.64 -8.18
N THR A 28 -1.85 1.16 -7.07
CA THR A 28 -1.84 1.86 -5.77
C THR A 28 -1.09 3.19 -5.85
N LEU A 29 0.07 3.23 -6.54
CA LEU A 29 0.83 4.47 -6.77
C LEU A 29 0.02 5.60 -7.43
N VAL A 30 -0.93 5.24 -8.29
CA VAL A 30 -1.80 6.23 -8.93
C VAL A 30 -2.68 6.94 -7.90
N GLY A 31 -3.08 6.27 -6.82
CA GLY A 31 -3.86 6.84 -5.72
C GLY A 31 -3.08 7.87 -4.88
N LEU A 32 -1.75 7.79 -4.84
CA LEU A 32 -0.92 8.75 -4.10
C LEU A 32 -0.74 10.09 -4.83
N ARG A 33 -0.87 10.11 -6.17
CA ARG A 33 -0.71 11.33 -6.97
C ARG A 33 -1.69 12.45 -6.60
N PRO A 34 -3.01 12.21 -6.50
CA PRO A 34 -3.94 13.26 -6.09
C PRO A 34 -3.68 13.77 -4.66
N ILE A 35 -3.27 12.89 -3.73
CA ILE A 35 -2.87 13.30 -2.35
C ILE A 35 -1.66 14.23 -2.41
N ARG A 36 -0.66 13.91 -3.23
CA ARG A 36 0.51 14.80 -3.43
C ARG A 36 0.12 16.13 -4.09
N ALA A 37 -0.80 16.12 -5.05
CA ALA A 37 -1.28 17.35 -5.69
C ALA A 37 -2.04 18.26 -4.70
N ALA A 38 -2.74 17.68 -3.73
CA ALA A 38 -3.43 18.42 -2.66
C ALA A 38 -2.48 18.98 -1.57
N ARG A 39 -1.24 18.49 -1.50
CA ARG A 39 -0.20 18.90 -0.54
C ARG A 39 0.94 19.66 -1.24
N PRO A 40 0.78 20.96 -1.56
CA PRO A 40 1.81 21.75 -2.24
C PRO A 40 3.00 22.09 -1.32
N ASP A 41 2.88 21.82 -0.02
CA ASP A 41 3.85 22.14 1.04
C ASP A 41 5.25 21.52 0.88
N GLY A 42 5.40 20.49 0.06
CA GLY A 42 6.69 19.78 -0.07
C GLY A 42 7.00 18.84 1.09
N ALA A 43 6.13 18.76 2.10
CA ALA A 43 6.34 17.92 3.26
C ALA A 43 6.23 16.43 2.90
N PRO A 44 6.94 15.53 3.63
CA PRO A 44 6.78 14.09 3.47
C PRO A 44 5.32 13.66 3.63
N ILE A 45 4.88 12.74 2.78
CA ILE A 45 3.61 12.03 2.94
C ILE A 45 3.92 10.68 3.58
N TYR A 46 3.41 10.47 4.79
CA TYR A 46 3.53 9.19 5.48
C TYR A 46 2.44 8.24 4.96
N VAL A 47 2.84 7.03 4.54
CA VAL A 47 1.94 6.06 3.91
C VAL A 47 1.86 4.81 4.77
N THR A 48 0.67 4.49 5.26
CA THR A 48 0.38 3.16 5.83
C THR A 48 -0.01 2.23 4.70
N LEU A 49 0.72 1.13 4.56
CA LEU A 49 0.43 0.10 3.57
C LEU A 49 -0.14 -1.13 4.27
N ASP A 50 -1.29 -1.59 3.79
CA ASP A 50 -1.96 -2.81 4.24
C ASP A 50 -1.31 -4.10 3.68
N ASN A 51 -0.41 -3.94 2.70
CA ASN A 51 0.23 -5.05 1.99
C ASN A 51 1.76 -4.88 1.93
N PRO A 52 2.53 -5.76 2.58
CA PRO A 52 4.00 -5.75 2.54
C PRO A 52 4.57 -5.86 1.12
N ALA A 53 3.91 -6.61 0.22
CA ALA A 53 4.35 -6.77 -1.17
C ALA A 53 4.18 -5.49 -2.02
N THR A 54 3.38 -4.52 -1.54
CA THR A 54 3.29 -3.18 -2.13
C THR A 54 4.48 -2.34 -1.69
N PHE A 55 4.85 -2.39 -0.41
CA PHE A 55 5.96 -1.60 0.14
C PHE A 55 7.30 -1.89 -0.55
N SER A 56 7.64 -3.16 -0.75
CA SER A 56 8.88 -3.56 -1.44
C SER A 56 9.02 -2.99 -2.86
N ARG A 57 7.90 -2.74 -3.56
CA ARG A 57 7.89 -2.16 -4.90
C ARG A 57 7.94 -0.63 -4.91
N LEU A 58 7.55 0.01 -3.81
CA LEU A 58 7.62 1.46 -3.66
C LEU A 58 8.99 1.91 -3.17
N ALA A 59 9.65 1.05 -2.40
CA ALA A 59 10.84 1.41 -1.65
C ALA A 59 12.14 1.06 -2.39
N HIS A 60 12.21 1.37 -3.69
CA HIS A 60 13.46 1.31 -4.45
C HIS A 60 14.51 2.21 -3.77
N GLY A 61 15.55 1.61 -3.20
CA GLY A 61 16.61 2.32 -2.46
C GLY A 61 16.69 2.00 -0.96
N LEU A 62 15.83 1.14 -0.41
CA LEU A 62 16.02 0.67 0.97
C LEU A 62 17.26 -0.23 1.11
N PRO A 63 17.99 -0.15 2.25
CA PRO A 63 19.03 -1.11 2.59
C PRO A 63 18.54 -2.56 2.51
N ASP A 64 19.41 -3.46 2.02
CA ASP A 64 19.11 -4.89 1.83
C ASP A 64 18.45 -5.61 3.02
N PRO A 65 18.82 -5.33 4.30
CA PRO A 65 18.15 -5.93 5.45
C PRO A 65 16.65 -5.63 5.50
N LEU A 66 16.26 -4.39 5.17
CA LEU A 66 14.85 -4.00 5.15
C LEU A 66 14.13 -4.66 3.99
N GLN A 67 14.75 -4.74 2.81
CA GLN A 67 14.17 -5.46 1.67
C GLN A 67 13.92 -6.95 1.99
N ARG A 68 14.83 -7.61 2.71
CA ARG A 68 14.66 -9.01 3.14
C ARG A 68 13.49 -9.16 4.11
N LEU A 69 13.42 -8.32 5.14
CA LEU A 69 12.32 -8.34 6.12
C LEU A 69 10.96 -8.23 5.43
N ILE A 70 10.80 -7.29 4.50
CA ILE A 70 9.53 -7.08 3.78
C ILE A 70 9.14 -8.30 2.95
N ARG A 71 10.12 -8.94 2.27
CA ARG A 71 9.87 -10.17 1.51
C ARG A 71 9.42 -11.31 2.43
N SER A 72 10.05 -11.46 3.59
CA SER A 72 9.63 -12.45 4.59
C SER A 72 8.21 -12.19 5.08
N LEU A 73 7.86 -10.93 5.41
CA LEU A 73 6.51 -10.56 5.83
C LEU A 73 5.47 -10.79 4.73
N ALA A 74 5.81 -10.51 3.47
CA ALA A 74 4.94 -10.78 2.33
C ALA A 74 4.69 -12.27 2.09
N ALA A 75 5.65 -13.14 2.47
CA ALA A 75 5.55 -14.59 2.33
C ALA A 75 4.70 -15.25 3.43
N LEU A 76 4.42 -14.55 4.53
CA LEU A 76 3.61 -15.09 5.63
C LEU A 76 2.12 -15.27 5.27
N GLY A 77 1.66 -14.73 4.14
CA GLY A 77 0.25 -14.79 3.72
C GLY A 77 -0.71 -14.11 4.70
N PRO A 78 -1.99 -13.90 4.34
CA PRO A 78 -3.00 -13.64 5.35
C PRO A 78 -3.12 -14.91 6.19
N GLY A 79 -2.82 -14.82 7.49
CA GLY A 79 -2.96 -15.97 8.39
C GLY A 79 -4.34 -16.61 8.20
N GLU A 80 -4.36 -17.92 7.93
CA GLU A 80 -5.59 -18.71 7.95
C GLU A 80 -6.35 -18.36 9.24
N PRO A 81 -7.64 -17.96 9.17
CA PRO A 81 -8.41 -17.77 10.37
C PRO A 81 -8.45 -19.12 11.07
N SER A 82 -7.99 -19.13 12.33
CA SER A 82 -8.04 -20.30 13.21
C SER A 82 -9.42 -20.96 13.06
N ARG A 83 -9.46 -22.13 12.42
CA ARG A 83 -10.64 -23.00 12.45
C ARG A 83 -10.81 -23.41 13.90
N SER A 84 -11.66 -22.70 14.64
CA SER A 84 -12.15 -23.22 15.90
C SER A 84 -12.91 -24.50 15.57
N GLN A 85 -12.32 -25.62 15.95
CA GLN A 85 -12.99 -26.91 15.93
C GLN A 85 -14.18 -26.79 16.89
N HIS A 86 -15.38 -26.85 16.33
CA HIS A 86 -16.60 -27.19 17.05
C HIS A 86 -16.75 -28.71 17.06
#